data_AF-A0A9R0X5T6-F1
#
_entry.id   AF-A0A9R0X5T6-F1
#
_cell.length_a   1.000
_cell.length_b   1.000
_cell.length_c   1.000
_cell.angle_alpha   90.00
_cell.angle_beta   90.00
_cell.angle_gamma   90.00
#
_symmetry.space_group_name_H-M   'P 1'
#
loop_
_entity.id
_entity.type
_entity.pdbx_description
1 polymer ?
#
loop_
_entity_poly.entity_id
_entity_poly.type
_entity_poly.pdbx_seq_one_letter_code
_entity_poly.pdbx_strand_id
1 'polypeptide(L)'
;MDSIRFDARRFMERMRGKRLMFVGDSLNRNQFYSLVCMVQSILSKGRKKVVKRGSNTIFHAKEYRATLEFYWAPFLVESNSDDPNIHSIEHRIIRPERIEGHAQYWRGVDYLIFDTYIWWMNTADIKVRSVRRPSL
;
A
#
# COMPACT_ATOMS: atom_id res chain seq x y z
N MET A 1 23.25 -25.75 -2.16
CA MET A 1 22.65 -24.42 -1.95
C MET A 1 21.44 -24.62 -1.07
N ASP A 2 21.54 -24.30 0.22
CA ASP A 2 20.35 -24.25 1.07
C ASP A 2 19.54 -23.02 0.67
N SER A 3 18.40 -23.24 0.00
CA SER A 3 17.46 -22.17 -0.25
C SER A 3 16.73 -21.86 1.06
N ILE A 4 16.73 -20.58 1.44
CA ILE A 4 15.93 -20.13 2.59
C ILE A 4 14.46 -20.25 2.17
N ARG A 5 13.83 -21.37 2.51
CA ARG A 5 12.42 -21.62 2.24
C ARG A 5 11.57 -20.65 3.08
N PHE A 6 10.58 -20.02 2.45
CA PHE A 6 9.63 -19.17 3.17
C PHE A 6 8.80 -20.00 4.16
N ASP A 7 8.75 -19.53 5.41
CA ASP A 7 7.91 -20.10 6.47
C ASP A 7 6.85 -19.07 6.88
N ALA A 8 5.62 -19.32 6.47
CA ALA A 8 4.47 -18.46 6.75
C ALA A 8 4.19 -18.32 8.25
N ARG A 9 4.41 -19.38 9.04
CA ARG A 9 4.16 -19.36 10.49
C ARG A 9 5.19 -18.47 11.17
N ARG A 10 6.48 -18.66 10.84
CA ARG A 10 7.55 -17.81 11.35
C ARG A 10 7.36 -16.34 10.96
N PHE A 11 6.93 -16.07 9.73
CA PHE A 11 6.57 -14.72 9.30
C PHE A 11 5.42 -14.14 10.14
N MET A 12 4.31 -14.87 10.28
CA MET A 12 3.15 -14.38 11.01
C MET A 12 3.40 -14.21 12.51
N GLU A 13 4.26 -15.03 13.13
CA GLU A 13 4.71 -14.81 14.51
C GLU A 13 5.48 -13.50 14.66
N ARG A 14 6.36 -13.15 13.71
CA ARG A 14 7.04 -11.85 13.72
C ARG A 14 6.10 -10.67 13.53
N MET A 15 4.98 -10.91 12.83
CA MET A 15 3.90 -9.95 12.62
C MET A 15 2.89 -9.89 13.76
N ARG A 16 3.02 -10.71 14.81
CA ARG A 16 2.05 -10.77 15.90
C ARG A 16 1.89 -9.40 16.55
N GLY A 17 0.65 -8.90 16.58
CA GLY A 17 0.31 -7.59 17.14
C GLY A 17 0.71 -6.40 16.27
N LYS A 18 1.16 -6.62 15.03
CA LYS A 18 1.71 -5.57 14.15
C LYS A 18 0.90 -5.34 12.89
N ARG A 19 1.12 -4.18 12.30
CA ARG A 19 0.58 -3.73 11.02
C ARG A 19 1.71 -3.64 9.99
N LEU A 20 1.56 -4.32 8.86
CA LEU A 20 2.39 -4.12 7.68
C LEU A 20 1.54 -3.52 6.58
N MET A 21 1.99 -2.43 5.98
CA MET A 21 1.26 -1.73 4.92
C MET A 21 2.13 -1.54 3.68
N PHE A 22 1.63 -2.04 2.56
CA PHE A 22 2.07 -1.68 1.22
C PHE A 22 1.42 -0.35 0.84
N VAL A 23 2.18 0.60 0.32
CA VAL A 23 1.71 1.92 -0.10
C VAL A 23 2.22 2.22 -1.49
N GLY A 24 1.32 2.34 -2.47
CA GLY A 24 1.77 2.56 -3.84
C GLY A 24 0.74 2.30 -4.92
N ASP A 25 1.25 1.86 -6.06
CA ASP A 25 0.51 1.60 -7.28
C ASP A 25 -0.01 0.14 -7.39
N SER A 26 -0.42 -0.25 -8.60
CA SER A 26 -0.95 -1.59 -8.88
C SER A 26 0.07 -2.72 -8.70
N LEU A 27 1.36 -2.47 -8.88
CA LEU A 27 2.40 -3.49 -8.65
C LEU A 27 2.55 -3.77 -7.16
N ASN A 28 2.53 -2.72 -6.33
CA ASN A 28 2.56 -2.87 -4.89
C ASN A 28 1.30 -3.57 -4.35
N ARG A 29 0.14 -3.32 -4.96
CA ARG A 29 -1.09 -4.08 -4.71
C ARG A 29 -0.94 -5.56 -5.04
N ASN A 30 -0.26 -5.90 -6.13
CA ASN A 30 0.01 -7.29 -6.50
C ASN A 30 0.94 -7.97 -5.50
N GLN A 31 1.98 -7.28 -5.03
CA GLN A 31 2.87 -7.78 -3.96
C GLN A 31 2.11 -8.03 -2.66
N PHE A 32 1.22 -7.11 -2.27
CA PHE A 32 0.31 -7.30 -1.15
C PHE A 32 -0.53 -8.59 -1.29
N TYR A 33 -1.21 -8.78 -2.42
CA TYR A 33 -2.03 -9.98 -2.64
C TYR A 33 -1.19 -11.26 -2.66
N SER A 34 0.01 -11.21 -3.23
CA SER A 34 0.96 -12.32 -3.20
C SER A 34 1.30 -12.71 -1.76
N LEU A 35 1.66 -11.74 -0.90
CA LEU A 35 1.95 -12.00 0.51
C LEU A 35 0.73 -12.56 1.26
N VAL A 36 -0.47 -12.01 1.03
CA VAL A 36 -1.70 -12.53 1.61
C VAL A 36 -1.90 -14.01 1.24
N CYS A 37 -1.70 -14.36 -0.04
CA CYS A 37 -1.78 -15.75 -0.50
C CYS A 37 -0.76 -16.67 0.17
N MET A 38 0.48 -16.20 0.37
CA MET A 38 1.53 -16.98 1.04
C MET A 38 1.21 -17.29 2.52
N VAL A 39 0.48 -16.41 3.21
CA VAL A 39 0.21 -16.59 4.65
C VAL A 39 -1.19 -17.07 4.99
N GLN A 40 -2.18 -16.90 4.11
CA GLN A 40 -3.58 -17.17 4.49
C GLN A 40 -3.92 -18.66 4.69
N SER A 41 -3.06 -19.56 4.22
CA SER A 41 -3.27 -21.01 4.28
C SER A 41 -3.01 -21.58 5.68
N ILE A 42 -2.18 -20.92 6.49
CA ILE A 42 -1.87 -21.33 7.86
C ILE A 42 -2.89 -20.85 8.89
N LEU A 43 -3.87 -20.04 8.48
CA LEU A 43 -4.91 -19.49 9.36
C LEU A 43 -6.13 -20.39 9.37
N SER A 44 -6.71 -20.60 10.56
CA SER A 44 -7.92 -21.42 10.70
C SER A 44 -9.14 -20.79 10.03
N LYS A 45 -10.14 -21.62 9.70
CA LYS A 45 -11.43 -21.17 9.14
C LYS A 45 -12.06 -20.10 10.04
N GLY A 46 -12.55 -19.01 9.46
CA GLY A 46 -13.15 -17.88 10.20
C GLY A 46 -12.16 -16.94 10.91
N ARG A 47 -10.86 -17.27 10.92
CA ARG A 47 -9.80 -16.46 11.55
C ARG A 47 -9.10 -15.49 10.60
N LYS A 48 -9.59 -15.38 9.36
CA LYS A 48 -9.19 -14.37 8.37
C LYS A 48 -10.38 -13.52 7.91
N LYS A 49 -10.13 -12.25 7.58
CA LYS A 49 -11.13 -11.32 7.03
C LYS A 49 -10.45 -10.28 6.15
N VAL A 50 -11.04 -9.97 5.00
CA VAL A 50 -10.63 -8.82 4.16
C VAL A 50 -11.66 -7.71 4.33
N VAL A 51 -11.19 -6.47 4.48
CA VAL A 51 -12.01 -5.27 4.59
C VAL A 51 -11.45 -4.21 3.64
N LYS A 52 -12.32 -3.58 2.85
CA LYS A 52 -11.97 -2.40 2.03
C LYS A 52 -12.61 -1.15 2.63
N ARG A 53 -11.84 -0.07 2.77
CA ARG A 53 -12.28 1.22 3.31
C ARG A 53 -11.57 2.35 2.57
N GLY A 54 -12.27 3.03 1.67
CA GLY A 54 -11.66 4.04 0.80
C GLY A 54 -10.43 3.46 0.08
N SER A 55 -9.29 4.12 0.23
CA SER A 55 -8.00 3.72 -0.35
C SER A 55 -7.35 2.52 0.33
N ASN A 56 -7.89 2.00 1.44
CA ASN A 56 -7.28 0.91 2.20
C ASN A 56 -7.95 -0.43 1.88
N THR A 57 -7.13 -1.45 1.64
CA THR A 57 -7.51 -2.86 1.70
C THR A 57 -6.76 -3.52 2.85
N ILE A 58 -7.48 -4.13 3.80
CA ILE A 58 -6.92 -4.68 5.03
C ILE A 58 -7.25 -6.17 5.12
N PHE A 59 -6.22 -6.99 5.20
CA PHE A 59 -6.31 -8.41 5.54
C PHE A 59 -6.01 -8.60 7.03
N HIS A 60 -7.00 -9.10 7.78
CA HIS A 60 -6.88 -9.40 9.20
C HIS A 60 -6.51 -10.87 9.43
N ALA A 61 -5.37 -11.12 10.07
CA ALA A 61 -4.98 -12.43 10.59
C ALA A 61 -5.27 -12.48 12.10
N LYS A 62 -6.49 -12.88 12.46
CA LYS A 62 -7.02 -12.72 13.83
C LYS A 62 -6.25 -13.53 14.89
N GLU A 63 -5.72 -14.71 14.54
CA GLU A 63 -4.88 -15.54 15.44
C GLU A 63 -3.58 -14.85 15.87
N TYR A 64 -3.07 -13.95 15.03
CA TYR A 64 -1.83 -13.22 15.27
C TYR A 64 -2.07 -11.80 15.75
N ARG A 65 -3.34 -11.33 15.80
CA ARG A 65 -3.67 -9.91 16.03
C ARG A 65 -2.89 -8.99 15.07
N ALA A 66 -2.72 -9.45 13.83
CA ALA A 66 -1.89 -8.80 12.83
C ALA A 66 -2.74 -8.35 11.63
N THR A 67 -2.29 -7.29 10.96
CA THR A 67 -2.86 -6.85 9.69
C THR A 67 -1.79 -6.77 8.61
N LEU A 68 -2.16 -7.23 7.42
CA LEU A 68 -1.46 -6.92 6.18
C LEU A 68 -2.36 -5.97 5.39
N GLU A 69 -1.82 -4.83 4.97
CA GLU A 69 -2.59 -3.71 4.45
C GLU A 69 -2.03 -3.28 3.11
N PHE A 70 -2.90 -2.76 2.25
CA PHE A 70 -2.55 -2.03 1.04
C PHE A 70 -3.25 -0.67 1.05
N TYR A 71 -2.49 0.40 0.83
CA TYR A 71 -2.98 1.77 0.68
C TYR A 71 -2.71 2.25 -0.74
N TRP A 72 -3.77 2.67 -1.43
CA TRP A 72 -3.67 3.23 -2.76
C TRP A 72 -3.12 4.67 -2.73
N ALA A 73 -1.88 4.84 -3.18
CA ALA A 73 -1.22 6.13 -3.37
C ALA A 73 -0.23 5.98 -4.53
N PRO A 74 -0.69 5.94 -5.79
CA PRO A 74 0.10 5.44 -6.90
C PRO A 74 1.30 6.33 -7.26
N PHE A 75 1.26 7.61 -6.87
CA PHE A 75 2.39 8.54 -6.96
C PHE A 75 3.01 8.88 -5.59
N LEU A 76 2.55 8.24 -4.51
CA LEU A 76 2.83 8.53 -3.09
C LEU A 76 2.38 9.92 -2.61
N VAL A 77 2.69 10.97 -3.37
CA VAL A 77 2.20 12.34 -3.18
C VAL A 77 0.77 12.48 -3.69
N GLU A 78 0.09 13.55 -3.27
CA GLU A 78 -1.26 13.86 -3.73
C GLU A 78 -1.32 13.96 -5.26
N SER A 79 -2.30 13.29 -5.85
CA SER A 79 -2.54 13.30 -7.28
C SER A 79 -4.03 13.33 -7.61
N ASN A 80 -4.37 13.61 -8.86
CA ASN A 80 -5.74 13.42 -9.35
C ASN A 80 -6.07 11.95 -9.65
N SER A 81 -5.19 11.00 -9.31
CA SER A 81 -5.37 9.56 -9.52
C SER A 81 -5.51 8.77 -8.21
N ASP A 82 -5.80 9.45 -7.10
CA ASP A 82 -5.83 8.86 -5.75
C ASP A 82 -7.16 8.15 -5.41
N ASP A 83 -8.17 8.22 -6.27
CA ASP A 83 -9.40 7.44 -6.11
C ASP A 83 -9.19 6.00 -6.62
N PRO A 84 -9.16 4.96 -5.77
CA PRO A 84 -8.84 3.59 -6.18
C PRO A 84 -9.85 2.97 -7.17
N ASN A 85 -10.98 3.61 -7.45
CA ASN A 85 -11.96 3.17 -8.46
C ASN A 85 -11.89 4.03 -9.74
N ILE A 86 -11.57 5.32 -9.62
CA ILE A 86 -11.47 6.28 -10.73
C ILE A 86 -10.04 6.82 -10.82
N HIS A 87 -9.10 5.92 -11.11
CA HIS A 87 -7.66 6.24 -11.11
C HIS A 87 -6.99 6.09 -12.48
N SER A 88 -7.66 5.53 -13.48
CA SER A 88 -7.12 5.42 -14.83
C SER A 88 -7.56 6.61 -15.67
N ILE A 89 -6.80 7.69 -15.56
CA ILE A 89 -7.05 8.95 -16.27
C ILE A 89 -5.89 9.26 -17.22
N GLU A 90 -6.20 9.87 -18.35
CA GLU A 90 -5.24 10.18 -19.41
C GLU A 90 -4.23 11.25 -18.97
N HIS A 91 -4.67 12.22 -18.17
CA HIS A 91 -3.84 13.33 -17.72
C HIS A 91 -3.63 13.28 -16.22
N ARG A 92 -2.58 12.56 -15.83
CA ARG A 92 -2.15 12.43 -14.43
C ARG A 92 -1.40 13.68 -14.01
N ILE A 93 -1.76 14.24 -12.86
CA ILE A 93 -1.17 15.46 -12.30
C ILE A 93 -0.82 15.20 -10.84
N ILE A 94 0.42 15.48 -10.47
CA ILE A 94 0.94 15.33 -9.11
C ILE A 94 1.11 16.68 -8.40
N ARG A 95 1.14 16.65 -7.06
CA ARG A 95 1.54 17.77 -6.19
C ARG A 95 2.75 17.32 -5.35
N PRO A 96 3.98 17.45 -5.85
CA PRO A 96 5.15 16.80 -5.28
C PRO A 96 5.48 17.25 -3.86
N GLU A 97 5.08 18.46 -3.47
CA GLU A 97 5.29 18.98 -2.12
C GLU A 97 4.15 18.62 -1.13
N ARG A 98 3.20 17.77 -1.53
CA ARG A 98 2.03 17.43 -0.70
C ARG A 98 1.88 15.93 -0.52
N ILE A 99 2.09 15.46 0.70
CA ILE A 99 2.02 14.04 1.07
C ILE A 99 1.20 13.80 2.34
N GLU A 100 0.96 14.86 3.11
CA GLU A 100 0.36 14.85 4.44
C GLU A 100 -1.04 14.22 4.44
N GLY A 101 -1.80 14.48 3.36
CA GLY A 101 -3.12 13.89 3.13
C GLY A 101 -3.11 12.36 3.08
N HIS A 102 -2.02 11.74 2.61
CA HIS A 102 -1.85 10.29 2.65
C HIS A 102 -1.14 9.82 3.93
N ALA A 103 -0.08 10.53 4.33
CA ALA A 103 0.78 10.13 5.44
C ALA A 103 0.03 9.97 6.77
N GLN A 104 -1.08 10.69 6.97
CA GLN A 104 -1.96 10.52 8.13
C GLN A 104 -2.48 9.07 8.30
N TYR A 105 -2.63 8.31 7.22
CA TYR A 105 -3.10 6.92 7.26
C TYR A 105 -1.97 5.91 7.52
N TRP A 106 -0.72 6.32 7.33
CA TRP A 106 0.47 5.48 7.48
C TRP A 106 1.05 5.54 8.90
N ARG A 107 0.69 6.58 9.67
CA ARG A 107 1.14 6.76 11.05
C ARG A 107 0.78 5.54 11.91
N GLY A 108 1.73 5.12 12.73
CA GLY A 108 1.57 3.97 13.64
C GLY A 108 1.50 2.61 12.93
N VAL A 109 1.93 2.51 11.68
CA VAL A 109 2.20 1.22 11.02
C VAL A 109 3.61 0.76 11.38
N ASP A 110 3.78 -0.51 11.75
CA ASP A 110 5.07 -1.07 12.17
C ASP A 110 6.03 -1.31 10.99
N TYR A 111 5.50 -1.72 9.83
CA TYR A 111 6.27 -1.93 8.61
C TYR A 111 5.60 -1.26 7.41
N LEU A 112 6.28 -0.31 6.78
CA LEU A 112 5.84 0.34 5.56
C LEU A 112 6.69 -0.13 4.38
N ILE A 113 6.02 -0.51 3.29
CA ILE A 113 6.65 -0.91 2.03
C ILE A 113 6.11 0.02 0.95
N PHE A 114 6.95 0.94 0.48
CA PHE A 114 6.58 1.91 -0.54
C PHE A 114 7.02 1.43 -1.93
N ASP A 115 6.20 1.71 -2.94
CA ASP A 115 6.56 1.55 -4.35
C ASP A 115 5.77 2.55 -5.21
N THR A 116 6.42 3.09 -6.22
CA THR A 116 5.79 3.94 -7.23
C THR A 116 6.65 3.93 -8.49
N TYR A 117 6.10 3.44 -9.60
CA TYR A 117 6.87 3.40 -10.85
C TYR A 117 6.01 3.45 -12.10
N ILE A 118 5.07 2.51 -12.25
CA ILE A 118 4.49 2.18 -13.56
C ILE A 118 3.78 3.37 -14.24
N TRP A 119 3.29 4.33 -13.45
CA TRP A 119 2.58 5.49 -13.98
C TRP A 119 3.44 6.71 -14.29
N TRP A 120 4.65 6.76 -13.75
CA TRP A 120 5.64 7.74 -14.18
C TRP A 120 6.06 7.46 -15.63
N MET A 121 5.96 6.21 -16.07
CA MET A 121 6.36 5.76 -17.41
C MET A 121 5.30 6.01 -18.49
N ASN A 122 4.12 6.52 -18.15
CA ASN A 122 3.04 6.75 -19.12
C ASN A 122 3.34 7.91 -20.09
N THR A 123 4.18 8.86 -19.69
CA THR A 123 4.54 10.06 -20.46
C THR A 123 6.03 10.38 -20.26
N ALA A 124 6.64 11.10 -21.20
CA ALA A 124 8.05 11.53 -21.08
C ALA A 124 8.25 12.48 -19.88
N ASP A 125 7.29 13.39 -19.68
CA ASP A 125 7.29 14.36 -18.58
C ASP A 125 6.08 14.14 -17.67
N ILE A 126 6.26 14.37 -16.36
CA ILE A 126 5.18 14.33 -15.39
C ILE A 126 4.51 15.71 -15.29
N LYS A 127 3.16 15.76 -15.28
CA LYS A 127 2.45 17.02 -15.09
C LYS A 127 2.45 17.38 -13.60
N VAL A 128 3.00 18.54 -13.27
CA VAL A 128 3.08 19.04 -11.89
C VAL A 128 2.12 20.20 -11.70
N ARG A 129 1.33 20.16 -10.63
CA ARG A 129 0.53 21.32 -10.21
C ARG A 129 1.34 22.15 -9.20
N SER A 130 1.85 23.30 -9.65
CA SER A 130 2.56 24.25 -8.80
C SER A 130 1.67 24.74 -7.66
N VAL A 131 2.16 24.68 -6.42
CA VAL A 131 1.59 25.45 -5.31
C VAL A 131 2.23 26.84 -5.39
N ARG A 132 1.43 27.90 -5.61
CA ARG A 132 1.93 29.26 -5.40
C ARG A 132 2.36 29.36 -3.93
N ARG A 133 3.66 29.50 -3.66
CA ARG A 133 4.11 29.90 -2.33
C ARG A 133 3.54 31.29 -2.06
N PRO A 134 2.90 31.53 -0.91
CA PRO A 134 2.62 32.90 -0.49
C PRO A 134 3.96 33.64 -0.46
N SER A 135 4.05 34.77 -1.15
CA SER A 135 5.15 35.71 -0.97
C SER A 135 5.18 36.11 0.51
N LEU A 136 6.32 35.87 1.15
CA LEU A 136 6.63 36.39 2.49
C LEU A 136 6.59 37.91 2.50
#